data_AF-A0A847WLY0-F1
#
_entry.id   AF-A0A847WLY0-F1
#
_cell.length_a   1.000
_cell.length_b   1.000
_cell.length_c   1.000
_cell.angle_alpha   90.00
_cell.angle_beta   90.00
_cell.angle_gamma   90.00
#
_symmetry.space_group_name_H-M   'P 1'
#
loop_
_entity.id
_entity.type
_entity.pdbx_description
1 polymer ?
#
loop_
_entity_poly.entity_id
_entity_poly.type
_entity_poly.pdbx_seq_one_letter_code
_entity_poly.pdbx_strand_id
1 'polypeptide(L)'
;MNTKPKYAKFIDNSTIEIAPLKKDGIVGFCYNKELCLKDGYDKLLILSEQKSDYYIYKVEGNLIIQEPDLARILEKELVKAHKKAIEDYKEKQVLSEVQALDDAKALDNMSVFPLWKVGISVDVGDKYQYITGTEVRLYKAVQAHTTQTDWAPDSTPALWTRIGYENEILEWIQPSGSHDAYNLGDKVMFNGNVYESLVDANVYSPATYPQGWKLIE
;
A
#
# COMPACT_ATOMS: atom_id res chain seq x y z
N MET A 1 25.96 13.14 -33.15
CA MET A 1 25.73 14.31 -32.29
C MET A 1 24.28 14.34 -31.88
N ASN A 2 23.96 14.94 -30.73
CA ASN A 2 22.58 15.18 -30.30
C ASN A 2 21.87 16.24 -31.18
N THR A 3 21.38 15.85 -32.36
CA THR A 3 20.24 16.54 -32.97
C THR A 3 18.96 15.97 -32.35
N LYS A 4 18.36 16.74 -31.44
CA LYS A 4 16.94 16.58 -31.12
C LYS A 4 16.13 16.71 -32.43
N PRO A 5 15.03 15.96 -32.62
CA PRO A 5 13.94 16.39 -33.48
C PRO A 5 13.45 17.74 -32.96
N LYS A 6 13.86 18.84 -33.61
CA LYS A 6 13.58 20.22 -33.14
C LYS A 6 12.08 20.60 -33.11
N TYR A 7 11.21 19.76 -33.67
CA TYR A 7 9.84 20.10 -34.10
C TYR A 7 8.73 19.45 -33.23
N ALA A 8 9.02 18.97 -32.02
CA ALA A 8 8.03 18.45 -31.07
C ALA A 8 8.09 19.20 -29.72
N LYS A 9 6.91 19.53 -29.15
CA LYS A 9 6.78 20.31 -27.91
C LYS A 9 5.64 19.71 -27.05
N PHE A 10 5.92 19.48 -25.77
CA PHE A 10 4.91 19.10 -24.79
C PHE A 10 4.06 20.31 -24.39
N ILE A 11 2.74 20.10 -24.23
CA ILE A 11 1.80 21.14 -23.81
C ILE A 11 1.38 20.89 -22.35
N ASP A 12 1.05 19.64 -22.02
CA ASP A 12 0.75 19.16 -20.67
C ASP A 12 1.12 17.67 -20.52
N ASN A 13 0.79 17.04 -19.38
CA ASN A 13 1.09 15.63 -19.08
C ASN A 13 0.28 14.60 -19.91
N SER A 14 -0.67 15.06 -20.73
CA SER A 14 -1.62 14.25 -21.50
C SER A 14 -1.59 14.52 -23.01
N THR A 15 -1.04 15.65 -23.45
CA THR A 15 -1.16 16.13 -24.83
C THR A 15 0.20 16.46 -25.47
N ILE A 16 0.49 15.85 -26.63
CA ILE A 16 1.70 16.06 -27.44
C ILE A 16 1.30 16.45 -28.86
N GLU A 17 1.88 17.53 -29.38
CA GLU A 17 1.74 17.95 -30.78
C GLU A 17 3.09 17.80 -31.50
N ILE A 18 3.07 17.21 -32.71
CA ILE A 18 4.25 16.82 -33.48
C ILE A 18 4.23 17.51 -34.85
N ALA A 19 5.21 18.36 -35.13
CA ALA A 19 5.41 18.91 -36.46
C ALA A 19 6.51 18.14 -37.23
N PRO A 20 6.32 17.82 -38.52
CA PRO A 20 7.35 17.18 -39.32
C PRO A 20 8.39 18.20 -39.81
N LEU A 21 9.66 17.82 -39.88
CA LEU A 21 10.72 18.61 -40.52
C LEU A 21 11.64 17.73 -41.39
N LYS A 22 12.06 18.29 -42.52
CA LYS A 22 12.93 17.64 -43.53
C LYS A 22 14.37 18.18 -43.44
N LYS A 23 15.34 17.34 -43.83
CA LYS A 23 16.52 17.81 -44.59
C LYS A 23 17.03 16.69 -45.49
N ASP A 24 17.57 17.06 -46.65
CA ASP A 24 18.38 16.25 -47.58
C ASP A 24 17.83 14.89 -48.09
N GLY A 25 16.55 14.59 -47.82
CA GLY A 25 15.67 13.90 -48.77
C GLY A 25 15.69 12.37 -48.84
N ILE A 26 16.59 11.68 -48.14
CA ILE A 26 16.67 10.21 -48.14
C ILE A 26 16.13 9.62 -46.84
N VAL A 27 15.26 8.62 -46.95
CA VAL A 27 14.75 7.78 -45.85
C VAL A 27 15.02 6.33 -46.25
N GLY A 28 15.60 5.53 -45.34
CA GLY A 28 15.95 4.14 -45.60
C GLY A 28 15.94 3.29 -44.34
N PHE A 29 15.73 1.98 -44.49
CA PHE A 29 15.56 1.03 -43.39
C PHE A 29 16.33 -0.26 -43.67
N CYS A 30 17.07 -0.78 -42.68
CA CYS A 30 17.82 -2.04 -42.76
C CYS A 30 17.42 -2.94 -41.58
N TYR A 31 17.29 -4.26 -41.83
CA TYR A 31 16.56 -5.18 -40.93
C TYR A 31 17.44 -6.18 -40.16
N ASN A 32 18.73 -6.31 -40.47
CA ASN A 32 19.66 -7.12 -39.67
C ASN A 32 21.07 -6.53 -39.61
N LYS A 33 21.90 -7.04 -38.69
CA LYS A 33 23.26 -6.54 -38.43
C LYS A 33 24.22 -6.70 -39.61
N GLU A 34 24.10 -7.79 -40.38
CA GLU A 34 24.98 -8.05 -41.53
C GLU A 34 24.68 -7.12 -42.71
N LEU A 35 23.41 -6.83 -42.96
CA LEU A 35 22.98 -5.82 -43.96
C LEU A 35 23.52 -4.44 -43.58
N CYS A 36 23.35 -4.00 -42.34
CA CYS A 36 23.90 -2.71 -41.88
C CYS A 36 25.43 -2.62 -42.04
N LEU A 37 26.16 -3.71 -41.81
CA LEU A 37 27.62 -3.76 -42.02
C LEU A 37 28.00 -3.78 -43.50
N LYS A 38 27.18 -4.40 -44.36
CA LYS A 38 27.41 -4.46 -45.81
C LYS A 38 27.14 -3.13 -46.52
N ASP A 39 26.20 -2.34 -45.98
CA ASP A 39 25.79 -1.04 -46.52
C ASP A 39 26.57 0.16 -45.91
N GLY A 40 27.60 -0.09 -45.09
CA GLY A 40 28.53 0.95 -44.58
C GLY A 40 28.11 1.67 -43.29
N TYR A 41 27.28 1.06 -42.46
CA TYR A 41 26.80 1.62 -41.18
C TYR A 41 27.60 1.15 -39.95
N ASP A 42 28.85 0.73 -40.15
CA ASP A 42 29.76 0.09 -39.17
C ASP A 42 30.04 0.90 -37.88
N LYS A 43 29.72 2.21 -37.84
CA LYS A 43 29.99 3.10 -36.69
C LYS A 43 28.86 3.19 -35.64
N LEU A 44 27.78 2.41 -35.77
CA LEU A 44 26.55 2.57 -34.96
C LEU A 44 26.36 1.55 -33.81
N LEU A 45 27.40 0.79 -33.43
CA LEU A 45 27.29 -0.34 -32.49
C LEU A 45 28.00 -0.10 -31.14
N ILE A 46 27.32 0.54 -30.17
CA ILE A 46 27.73 0.54 -28.75
C ILE A 46 26.53 0.29 -27.83
N LEU A 47 26.69 -0.72 -26.95
CA LEU A 47 25.87 -1.10 -25.78
C LEU A 47 24.36 -1.35 -26.00
N SER A 48 24.00 -2.63 -26.02
CA SER A 48 22.65 -3.13 -25.78
C SER A 48 22.43 -3.44 -24.30
N GLU A 49 21.41 -2.86 -23.67
CA GLU A 49 20.81 -3.41 -22.44
C GLU A 49 19.55 -4.18 -22.85
N GLN A 50 19.54 -5.51 -22.65
CA GLN A 50 18.42 -6.37 -23.03
C GLN A 50 17.32 -6.32 -21.97
N LYS A 51 16.10 -5.96 -22.36
CA LYS A 51 14.90 -6.09 -21.51
C LYS A 51 13.86 -6.93 -22.24
N SER A 52 13.83 -8.22 -21.86
CA SER A 52 12.96 -9.32 -22.32
C SER A 52 12.69 -9.41 -23.83
N ASP A 53 11.93 -8.46 -24.37
CA ASP A 53 11.22 -8.57 -25.64
C ASP A 53 11.74 -7.60 -26.74
N TYR A 54 12.72 -6.73 -26.45
CA TYR A 54 13.26 -5.79 -27.44
C TYR A 54 14.70 -5.32 -27.16
N TYR A 55 15.33 -4.77 -28.21
CA TYR A 55 16.64 -4.10 -28.16
C TYR A 55 16.46 -2.59 -28.32
N ILE A 56 17.16 -1.81 -27.49
CA ILE A 56 17.24 -0.35 -27.65
C ILE A 56 18.56 -0.02 -28.35
N TYR A 57 18.49 0.59 -29.54
CA TYR A 57 19.66 1.07 -30.28
C TYR A 57 19.83 2.57 -30.10
N LYS A 58 21.00 3.01 -29.63
CA LYS A 58 21.33 4.43 -29.42
C LYS A 58 22.14 5.00 -30.59
N VAL A 59 21.44 5.27 -31.69
CA VAL A 59 22.01 6.01 -32.84
C VAL A 59 22.36 7.44 -32.41
N GLU A 60 23.49 7.94 -32.91
CA GLU A 60 24.09 9.25 -32.57
C GLU A 60 23.37 10.42 -33.30
N GLY A 61 22.03 10.41 -33.25
CA GLY A 61 21.13 11.38 -33.89
C GLY A 61 19.77 10.75 -34.25
N ASN A 62 18.73 11.04 -33.43
CA ASN A 62 17.35 10.52 -33.49
C ASN A 62 17.17 9.03 -33.07
N LEU A 63 16.18 8.79 -32.20
CA LEU A 63 15.55 7.46 -32.09
C LEU A 63 14.65 7.26 -33.31
N ILE A 64 14.69 6.08 -33.92
CA ILE A 64 13.68 5.63 -34.89
C ILE A 64 12.96 4.43 -34.28
N ILE A 65 11.92 4.72 -33.51
CA ILE A 65 10.83 3.76 -33.25
C ILE A 65 9.82 4.00 -34.38
N GLN A 66 9.38 2.96 -35.08
CA GLN A 66 8.32 3.14 -36.09
C GLN A 66 7.00 3.49 -35.40
N GLU A 67 6.20 4.40 -35.97
CA GLU A 67 4.93 4.84 -35.36
C GLU A 67 3.99 3.67 -34.95
N PRO A 68 3.85 2.57 -35.73
CA PRO A 68 3.06 1.41 -35.30
C PRO A 68 3.58 0.74 -34.02
N ASP A 69 4.90 0.69 -33.82
CA ASP A 69 5.49 0.15 -32.59
C ASP A 69 5.34 1.11 -31.41
N LEU A 70 5.47 2.43 -31.64
CA LEU A 70 5.22 3.41 -30.59
C LEU A 70 3.75 3.39 -30.15
N ALA A 71 2.80 3.29 -31.11
CA ALA A 71 1.38 3.13 -30.82
C ALA A 71 1.09 1.85 -30.05
N ARG A 72 1.67 0.71 -30.45
CA ARG A 72 1.55 -0.59 -29.77
C ARG A 72 2.15 -0.61 -28.37
N ILE A 73 3.24 0.14 -28.12
CA ILE A 73 3.84 0.30 -26.79
C ILE A 73 2.95 1.21 -25.93
N LEU A 74 2.47 2.32 -26.48
CA LEU A 74 1.58 3.26 -25.79
C LEU A 74 0.25 2.60 -25.41
N GLU A 75 -0.36 1.84 -26.32
CA GLU A 75 -1.56 1.03 -26.06
C GLU A 75 -1.34 0.03 -24.92
N LYS A 76 -0.21 -0.69 -24.91
CA LYS A 76 0.14 -1.62 -23.84
C LYS A 76 0.28 -0.92 -22.48
N GLU A 77 0.99 0.21 -22.41
CA GLU A 77 1.16 0.94 -21.16
C GLU A 77 -0.13 1.65 -20.72
N LEU A 78 -0.99 2.11 -21.64
CA LEU A 78 -2.34 2.60 -21.34
C LEU A 78 -3.24 1.50 -20.79
N VAL A 79 -3.28 0.32 -21.42
CA VAL A 79 -4.06 -0.84 -20.94
C VAL A 79 -3.57 -1.32 -19.57
N LYS A 80 -2.25 -1.30 -19.33
CA LYS A 80 -1.62 -1.61 -18.04
C LYS A 80 -1.96 -0.58 -16.96
N ALA A 81 -1.88 0.72 -17.28
CA ALA A 81 -2.29 1.79 -16.36
C ALA A 81 -3.80 1.74 -16.06
N HIS A 82 -4.63 1.43 -17.04
CA HIS A 82 -6.08 1.29 -16.87
C HIS A 82 -6.44 0.05 -16.03
N LYS A 83 -5.77 -1.09 -16.24
CA LYS A 83 -5.90 -2.28 -15.37
C LYS A 83 -5.55 -1.95 -13.91
N LYS A 84 -4.39 -1.31 -13.68
CA LYS A 84 -4.00 -0.86 -12.35
C LYS A 84 -5.02 0.11 -11.74
N ALA A 85 -5.54 1.07 -12.50
CA ALA A 85 -6.56 1.99 -12.00
C ALA A 85 -7.88 1.28 -11.63
N ILE A 86 -8.25 0.20 -12.33
CA ILE A 86 -9.39 -0.66 -11.99
C ILE A 86 -9.10 -1.49 -10.73
N GLU A 87 -7.87 -1.99 -10.56
CA GLU A 87 -7.43 -2.74 -9.39
C GLU A 87 -7.40 -1.83 -8.15
N ASP A 88 -6.75 -0.67 -8.23
CA ASP A 88 -6.69 0.35 -7.16
C ASP A 88 -8.10 0.86 -6.77
N TYR A 89 -9.02 0.98 -7.74
CA TYR A 89 -10.42 1.32 -7.47
C TYR A 89 -11.16 0.21 -6.72
N LYS A 90 -10.98 -1.06 -7.13
CA LYS A 90 -11.59 -2.22 -6.47
C LYS A 90 -11.07 -2.39 -5.05
N GLU A 91 -9.76 -2.28 -4.83
CA GLU A 91 -9.17 -2.31 -3.49
C GLU A 91 -9.77 -1.22 -2.60
N LYS A 92 -9.94 0.00 -3.12
CA LYS A 92 -10.59 1.09 -2.37
C LYS A 92 -12.06 0.80 -2.05
N GLN A 93 -12.82 0.20 -2.96
CA GLN A 93 -14.23 -0.14 -2.71
C GLN A 93 -14.37 -1.25 -1.68
N VAL A 94 -13.62 -2.36 -1.84
CA VAL A 94 -13.58 -3.44 -0.86
C VAL A 94 -13.15 -2.91 0.51
N LEU A 95 -12.12 -2.05 0.57
CA LEU A 95 -11.70 -1.42 1.82
C LEU A 95 -12.83 -0.62 2.48
N SER A 96 -13.57 0.20 1.73
CA SER A 96 -14.70 0.95 2.29
C SER A 96 -15.87 0.07 2.75
N GLU A 97 -16.09 -1.08 2.11
CA GLU A 97 -17.13 -2.05 2.51
C GLU A 97 -16.72 -2.81 3.79
N VAL A 98 -15.46 -3.27 3.88
CA VAL A 98 -15.00 -4.05 5.04
C VAL A 98 -14.77 -3.19 6.28
N GLN A 99 -14.33 -1.93 6.14
CA GLN A 99 -14.23 -1.02 7.29
C GLN A 99 -15.59 -0.76 7.96
N ALA A 100 -16.68 -0.77 7.18
CA ALA A 100 -18.04 -0.59 7.67
C ALA A 100 -18.63 -1.84 8.38
N LEU A 101 -17.90 -2.96 8.45
CA LEU A 101 -18.31 -4.12 9.24
C LEU A 101 -18.26 -3.84 10.74
N ASP A 102 -19.22 -4.41 11.47
CA ASP A 102 -19.12 -4.58 12.93
C ASP A 102 -17.92 -5.44 13.32
N ASP A 103 -17.43 -5.24 14.54
CA ASP A 103 -16.18 -5.83 15.02
C ASP A 103 -16.16 -7.36 14.95
N ALA A 104 -17.30 -8.03 15.16
CA ALA A 104 -17.41 -9.49 15.04
C ALA A 104 -17.20 -9.96 13.59
N LYS A 105 -17.94 -9.40 12.63
CA LYS A 105 -17.73 -9.73 11.19
C LYS A 105 -16.36 -9.30 10.70
N ALA A 106 -15.83 -8.20 11.23
CA ALA A 106 -14.49 -7.73 10.90
C ALA A 106 -13.42 -8.73 11.37
N LEU A 107 -13.58 -9.33 12.55
CA LEU A 107 -12.68 -10.36 13.08
C LEU A 107 -12.77 -11.67 12.30
N ASP A 108 -13.99 -12.16 12.02
CA ASP A 108 -14.24 -13.34 11.18
C ASP A 108 -13.60 -13.22 9.77
N ASN A 109 -13.46 -11.97 9.28
CA ASN A 109 -12.88 -11.66 7.98
C ASN A 109 -11.52 -10.93 8.09
N MET A 110 -10.81 -11.02 9.23
CA MET A 110 -9.64 -10.16 9.53
C MET A 110 -8.58 -10.11 8.42
N SER A 111 -8.43 -11.18 7.65
CA SER A 111 -7.47 -11.32 6.54
C SER A 111 -7.69 -10.35 5.37
N VAL A 112 -8.88 -9.76 5.22
CA VAL A 112 -9.17 -8.76 4.16
C VAL A 112 -8.81 -7.33 4.57
N PHE A 113 -8.53 -7.10 5.85
CA PHE A 113 -8.15 -5.78 6.35
C PHE A 113 -6.68 -5.46 6.07
N PRO A 114 -6.32 -4.21 5.79
CA PRO A 114 -4.94 -3.82 5.56
C PRO A 114 -4.07 -4.00 6.82
N LEU A 115 -2.80 -4.34 6.62
CA LEU A 115 -1.79 -4.24 7.67
C LEU A 115 -1.53 -2.77 8.02
N TRP A 116 -1.45 -2.48 9.32
CA TRP A 116 -0.98 -1.21 9.86
C TRP A 116 0.45 -0.92 9.41
N LYS A 117 0.73 0.35 9.15
CA LYS A 117 2.06 0.90 8.86
C LYS A 117 2.06 2.38 9.22
N VAL A 118 3.25 2.95 9.42
CA VAL A 118 3.48 4.39 9.67
C VAL A 118 3.04 5.23 8.46
N GLY A 119 2.50 6.43 8.72
CA GLY A 119 2.12 7.41 7.69
C GLY A 119 0.75 7.20 7.04
N ILE A 120 -0.13 6.38 7.62
CA ILE A 120 -1.55 6.32 7.24
C ILE A 120 -2.31 7.39 8.05
N SER A 121 -3.21 8.14 7.40
CA SER A 121 -4.27 8.88 8.10
C SER A 121 -5.45 7.93 8.33
N VAL A 122 -5.85 7.73 9.58
CA VAL A 122 -6.95 6.84 9.97
C VAL A 122 -8.05 7.64 10.67
N ASP A 123 -9.31 7.27 10.43
CA ASP A 123 -10.48 7.84 11.08
C ASP A 123 -10.96 6.97 12.25
N VAL A 124 -11.85 7.51 13.10
CA VAL A 124 -12.39 6.77 14.26
C VAL A 124 -13.21 5.57 13.78
N GLY A 125 -12.87 4.37 14.27
CA GLY A 125 -13.54 3.12 13.91
C GLY A 125 -12.91 2.35 12.74
N ASP A 126 -11.89 2.91 12.07
CA ASP A 126 -11.06 2.18 11.10
C ASP A 126 -10.32 1.01 11.76
N LYS A 127 -10.19 -0.09 11.03
CA LYS A 127 -9.64 -1.36 11.52
C LYS A 127 -8.43 -1.77 10.70
N TYR A 128 -7.37 -2.21 11.38
CA TYR A 128 -6.11 -2.63 10.77
C TYR A 128 -5.59 -3.91 11.41
N GLN A 129 -5.02 -4.80 10.60
CA GLN A 129 -4.24 -5.93 11.11
C GLN A 129 -2.89 -5.42 11.64
N TYR A 130 -2.43 -5.93 12.77
CA TYR A 130 -1.09 -5.66 13.30
C TYR A 130 -0.48 -6.94 13.87
N ILE A 131 0.86 -7.04 13.83
CA ILE A 131 1.59 -8.25 14.22
C ILE A 131 2.18 -8.06 15.62
N THR A 132 1.67 -8.80 16.59
CA THR A 132 2.15 -8.78 17.98
C THR A 132 2.86 -10.09 18.26
N GLY A 133 4.19 -10.05 18.35
CA GLY A 133 5.02 -11.25 18.48
C GLY A 133 4.90 -12.15 17.24
N THR A 134 4.25 -13.30 17.39
CA THR A 134 3.97 -14.26 16.30
C THR A 134 2.51 -14.27 15.84
N GLU A 135 1.65 -13.46 16.44
CA GLU A 135 0.22 -13.41 16.14
C GLU A 135 -0.11 -12.22 15.24
N VAL A 136 -1.11 -12.38 14.36
CA VAL A 136 -1.77 -11.26 13.71
C VAL A 136 -3.06 -10.98 14.48
N ARG A 137 -3.24 -9.75 14.95
CA ARG A 137 -4.39 -9.28 15.73
C ARG A 137 -5.06 -8.12 14.99
N LEU A 138 -6.38 -8.00 15.09
CA LEU A 138 -7.14 -6.89 14.50
C LEU A 138 -7.32 -5.77 15.54
N TYR A 139 -7.03 -4.53 15.17
CA TYR A 139 -7.16 -3.35 16.03
C TYR A 139 -8.06 -2.29 15.39
N LYS A 140 -8.84 -1.58 16.21
CA LYS A 140 -9.74 -0.49 15.83
C LYS A 140 -9.21 0.85 16.35
N ALA A 141 -9.21 1.88 15.51
CA ALA A 141 -8.81 3.23 15.88
C ALA A 141 -9.84 3.89 16.82
N VAL A 142 -9.38 4.34 17.99
CA VAL A 142 -10.17 5.05 19.01
C VAL A 142 -10.28 6.54 18.68
N GLN A 143 -9.21 7.11 18.11
CA GLN A 143 -9.12 8.53 17.74
C GLN A 143 -8.57 8.65 16.30
N ALA A 144 -9.08 9.63 15.54
CA ALA A 144 -8.56 9.92 14.21
C ALA A 144 -7.14 10.52 14.31
N HIS A 145 -6.17 9.95 13.60
CA HIS A 145 -4.76 10.33 13.70
C HIS A 145 -3.95 9.92 12.46
N THR A 146 -2.71 10.42 12.37
CA THR A 146 -1.70 9.87 11.45
C THR A 146 -0.83 8.88 12.21
N THR A 147 -0.68 7.65 11.71
CA THR A 147 0.07 6.58 12.37
C THR A 147 1.57 6.87 12.46
N GLN A 148 2.18 6.60 13.61
CA GLN A 148 3.60 6.85 13.90
C GLN A 148 4.24 5.61 14.54
N THR A 149 5.57 5.48 14.48
CA THR A 149 6.31 4.31 15.00
C THR A 149 6.04 4.08 16.48
N ASP A 150 6.03 5.15 17.27
CA ASP A 150 5.79 5.11 18.73
C ASP A 150 4.29 5.04 19.07
N TRP A 151 3.42 5.00 18.05
CA TRP A 151 1.96 4.91 18.14
C TRP A 151 1.44 3.60 17.52
N ALA A 152 2.13 2.49 17.84
CA ALA A 152 1.74 1.17 17.37
C ALA A 152 0.51 0.63 18.15
N PRO A 153 -0.33 -0.22 17.52
CA PRO A 153 -1.63 -0.61 18.10
C PRO A 153 -1.58 -1.44 19.37
N ASP A 154 -0.49 -2.18 19.60
CA ASP A 154 -0.29 -2.99 20.81
C ASP A 154 0.21 -2.18 22.03
N SER A 155 0.62 -0.93 21.81
CA SER A 155 1.35 -0.12 22.79
C SER A 155 0.76 1.29 23.01
N THR A 156 -0.30 1.66 22.27
CA THR A 156 -1.03 2.94 22.47
C THR A 156 -2.55 2.76 22.60
N PRO A 157 -3.05 2.34 23.80
CA PRO A 157 -4.47 2.04 24.03
C PRO A 157 -5.41 3.24 23.77
N ALA A 158 -4.96 4.45 24.08
CA ALA A 158 -5.69 5.69 23.81
C ALA A 158 -5.94 5.97 22.32
N LEU A 159 -5.23 5.28 21.41
CA LEU A 159 -5.38 5.39 19.96
C LEU A 159 -5.96 4.11 19.34
N TRP A 160 -5.81 2.94 19.99
CA TRP A 160 -6.13 1.63 19.43
C TRP A 160 -6.74 0.66 20.46
N THR A 161 -7.85 0.02 20.10
CA THR A 161 -8.45 -1.09 20.85
C THR A 161 -8.27 -2.39 20.07
N ARG A 162 -7.76 -3.46 20.70
CA ARG A 162 -7.75 -4.80 20.10
C ARG A 162 -9.20 -5.30 19.96
N ILE A 163 -9.59 -5.73 18.78
CA ILE A 163 -10.83 -6.48 18.58
C ILE A 163 -10.57 -7.94 19.01
N GLY A 164 -11.50 -8.52 19.77
CA GLY A 164 -11.49 -9.91 20.18
C GLY A 164 -12.85 -10.56 20.02
N TYR A 165 -12.92 -11.88 20.16
CA TYR A 165 -14.22 -12.59 20.14
C TYR A 165 -14.98 -12.32 21.45
N GLU A 166 -16.32 -12.39 21.41
CA GLU A 166 -17.21 -12.10 22.56
C GLU A 166 -16.90 -12.91 23.83
N ASN A 167 -16.29 -14.10 23.67
CA ASN A 167 -15.89 -15.00 24.76
C ASN A 167 -14.36 -15.06 24.96
N GLU A 168 -13.60 -14.16 24.35
CA GLU A 168 -12.14 -14.10 24.46
C GLU A 168 -11.71 -13.22 25.64
N ILE A 169 -11.00 -13.79 26.61
CA ILE A 169 -10.47 -13.05 27.76
C ILE A 169 -9.15 -12.40 27.35
N LEU A 170 -9.18 -11.09 27.10
CA LEU A 170 -8.03 -10.32 26.63
C LEU A 170 -7.02 -10.03 27.73
N GLU A 171 -5.78 -9.79 27.34
CA GLU A 171 -4.72 -9.28 28.24
C GLU A 171 -5.17 -7.93 28.86
N TRP A 172 -4.95 -7.76 30.17
CA TRP A 172 -5.24 -6.48 30.82
C TRP A 172 -4.34 -5.39 30.25
N ILE A 173 -4.95 -4.30 29.82
CA ILE A 173 -4.30 -3.12 29.27
C ILE A 173 -4.69 -1.93 30.15
N GLN A 174 -3.74 -1.06 30.48
CA GLN A 174 -3.99 0.15 31.27
C GLN A 174 -4.97 1.07 30.53
N PRO A 175 -6.18 1.32 31.07
CA PRO A 175 -7.11 2.27 30.47
C PRO A 175 -6.56 3.70 30.50
N SER A 176 -6.89 4.46 29.47
CA SER A 176 -6.51 5.86 29.29
C SER A 176 -7.52 6.84 29.91
N GLY A 177 -8.74 6.40 30.20
CA GLY A 177 -9.75 7.17 30.92
C GLY A 177 -10.95 6.33 31.34
N SER A 178 -12.13 6.94 31.35
CA SER A 178 -13.40 6.29 31.71
C SER A 178 -14.15 5.66 30.51
N HIS A 179 -13.59 5.73 29.31
CA HIS A 179 -14.23 5.28 28.07
C HIS A 179 -13.72 3.90 27.62
N ASP A 180 -12.58 3.48 28.17
CA ASP A 180 -11.88 2.22 27.99
C ASP A 180 -11.66 1.49 29.33
N ALA A 181 -12.37 1.90 30.39
CA ALA A 181 -12.33 1.31 31.72
C ALA A 181 -13.18 0.03 31.81
N TYR A 182 -12.70 -0.95 32.58
CA TYR A 182 -13.40 -2.22 32.78
C TYR A 182 -14.57 -2.08 33.76
N ASN A 183 -15.71 -2.71 33.47
CA ASN A 183 -16.94 -2.61 34.26
C ASN A 183 -17.15 -3.85 35.14
N LEU A 184 -18.16 -3.82 36.02
CA LEU A 184 -18.45 -4.93 36.92
C LEU A 184 -18.73 -6.23 36.14
N GLY A 185 -17.91 -7.26 36.36
CA GLY A 185 -18.01 -8.56 35.71
C GLY A 185 -17.10 -8.76 34.48
N ASP A 186 -16.48 -7.70 33.96
CA ASP A 186 -15.51 -7.78 32.86
C ASP A 186 -14.30 -8.64 33.25
N LYS A 187 -13.76 -9.40 32.30
CA LYS A 187 -12.68 -10.38 32.54
C LYS A 187 -11.41 -10.03 31.77
N VAL A 188 -10.28 -10.16 32.44
CA VAL A 188 -8.95 -9.89 31.89
C VAL A 188 -7.95 -10.98 32.26
N MET A 189 -6.98 -11.21 31.38
CA MET A 189 -5.80 -12.02 31.64
C MET A 189 -4.68 -11.11 32.16
N PHE A 190 -4.18 -11.36 33.37
CA PHE A 190 -3.10 -10.58 33.97
C PHE A 190 -2.10 -11.52 34.65
N ASN A 191 -0.81 -11.41 34.29
CA ASN A 191 0.25 -12.31 34.76
C ASN A 191 -0.12 -13.82 34.66
N GLY A 192 -0.73 -14.22 33.54
CA GLY A 192 -1.12 -15.61 33.27
C GLY A 192 -2.33 -16.12 34.07
N ASN A 193 -3.07 -15.24 34.75
CA ASN A 193 -4.25 -15.58 35.55
C ASN A 193 -5.48 -14.76 35.12
N VAL A 194 -6.68 -15.35 35.20
CA VAL A 194 -7.93 -14.67 34.86
C VAL A 194 -8.49 -13.93 36.07
N TYR A 195 -8.76 -12.64 35.90
CA TYR A 195 -9.40 -11.77 36.89
C TYR A 195 -10.73 -11.20 36.37
N GLU A 196 -11.73 -11.16 37.23
CA GLU A 196 -13.04 -10.52 37.02
C GLU A 196 -13.10 -9.21 37.81
N SER A 197 -13.50 -8.09 37.18
CA SER A 197 -13.62 -6.80 37.86
C SER A 197 -14.80 -6.80 38.83
N LEU A 198 -14.57 -6.29 40.04
CA LEU A 198 -15.56 -6.16 41.12
C LEU A 198 -16.17 -4.77 41.24
N VAL A 199 -15.79 -3.83 40.36
CA VAL A 199 -16.31 -2.45 40.33
C VAL A 199 -16.50 -1.97 38.89
N ASP A 200 -17.44 -1.02 38.71
CA ASP A 200 -17.61 -0.29 37.46
C ASP A 200 -16.50 0.76 37.24
N ALA A 201 -16.20 1.08 35.98
CA ALA A 201 -15.17 2.03 35.57
C ALA A 201 -13.78 1.81 36.23
N ASN A 202 -13.37 0.55 36.35
CA ASN A 202 -12.09 0.11 36.89
C ASN A 202 -10.92 0.43 35.95
N VAL A 203 -10.06 1.36 36.36
CA VAL A 203 -8.88 1.83 35.62
C VAL A 203 -7.55 1.31 36.19
N TYR A 204 -7.58 0.39 37.15
CA TYR A 204 -6.39 -0.08 37.89
C TYR A 204 -6.13 -1.57 37.67
N SER A 205 -4.85 -1.97 37.62
CA SER A 205 -4.49 -3.38 37.45
C SER A 205 -4.84 -4.24 38.69
N PRO A 206 -4.98 -5.57 38.54
CA PRO A 206 -5.09 -6.50 39.67
C PRO A 206 -3.92 -6.45 40.67
N ALA A 207 -2.75 -5.93 40.29
CA ALA A 207 -1.63 -5.68 41.22
C ALA A 207 -1.73 -4.32 41.95
N THR A 208 -2.31 -3.30 41.30
CA THR A 208 -2.39 -1.93 41.83
C THR A 208 -3.59 -1.74 42.75
N TYR A 209 -4.70 -2.41 42.45
CA TYR A 209 -5.96 -2.34 43.20
C TYR A 209 -6.58 -3.75 43.36
N PRO A 210 -5.93 -4.67 44.09
CA PRO A 210 -6.37 -6.07 44.17
C PRO A 210 -7.81 -6.25 44.65
N GLN A 211 -8.29 -5.35 45.51
CA GLN A 211 -9.67 -5.37 46.03
C GLN A 211 -10.75 -5.03 44.98
N GLY A 212 -10.37 -4.48 43.82
CA GLY A 212 -11.27 -4.28 42.68
C GLY A 212 -11.34 -5.47 41.72
N TRP A 213 -10.68 -6.59 42.04
CA TRP A 213 -10.58 -7.75 41.15
C TRP A 213 -10.75 -9.06 41.92
N LYS A 214 -11.29 -10.07 41.25
CA LYS A 214 -11.45 -11.43 41.76
C LYS A 214 -10.73 -12.40 40.83
N LEU A 215 -9.78 -13.16 41.38
CA LEU A 215 -9.19 -14.31 40.69
C LEU A 215 -10.29 -15.37 40.44
N ILE A 216 -10.36 -15.91 39.22
CA ILE A 216 -11.44 -16.84 38.81
C ILE A 216 -11.04 -18.31 38.90
N GLU A 217 -9.77 -18.64 38.59
CA GLU A 217 -9.24 -20.00 38.30
C GLU A 217 -9.86 -20.69 37.08
#